data_AF-A0A832VID7-F1
#
_entry.id   AF-A0A832VID7-F1
#
_cell.length_a   1.000
_cell.length_b   1.000
_cell.length_c   1.000
_cell.angle_alpha   90.00
_cell.angle_beta   90.00
_cell.angle_gamma   90.00
#
_symmetry.space_group_name_H-M   'P 1'
#
loop_
_entity.id
_entity.type
_entity.pdbx_description
1 polymer ?
#
loop_
_entity_poly.entity_id
_entity_poly.type
_entity_poly.pdbx_seq_one_letter_code
_entity_poly.pdbx_strand_id
1 'polypeptide(L)'
;RDVRISKIWEGTNGIQALDLAGRKITQNLGRNLRFLMWPLVEFIEENRDIPEMAEFNKPLHQGVRGLQQLTLLMVSQGMGNPHFLAAGATDYCRYFGNIMLAYMWAKMARVCIQRPDSEFHQAKLASARVFFKRIYPETVALAATIQSGHKHLMEYPEAMM
;
A
#
# COMPACT_ATOMS: atom_id res chain seq x y z
N ARG A 1 24.35 -2.55 -8.87
CA ARG A 1 24.77 -1.20 -9.33
C ARG A 1 23.75 -0.65 -10.33
N ASP A 2 23.38 -1.45 -11.32
CA ASP A 2 22.56 -0.99 -12.46
C ASP A 2 21.14 -0.57 -12.06
N VAL A 3 20.51 -1.25 -11.10
CA VAL A 3 19.18 -0.86 -10.58
C VAL A 3 19.21 0.29 -9.57
N ARG A 4 20.38 0.88 -9.26
CA ARG A 4 20.44 2.00 -8.29
C ARG A 4 19.88 3.29 -8.88
N ILE A 5 20.07 3.49 -10.19
CA ILE A 5 19.65 4.71 -10.90
C ILE A 5 18.12 4.85 -11.00
N SER A 6 17.39 3.73 -10.99
CA SER A 6 15.92 3.73 -11.16
C SER A 6 15.16 4.45 -10.05
N LYS A 7 15.79 4.67 -8.89
CA LYS A 7 15.19 5.42 -7.77
C LYS A 7 15.49 6.92 -7.81
N ILE A 8 16.28 7.37 -8.78
CA ILE A 8 16.86 8.72 -8.86
C ILE A 8 16.45 9.41 -10.17
N TRP A 9 16.60 8.71 -11.29
CA TRP A 9 16.28 9.26 -12.61
C TRP A 9 14.77 9.32 -12.86
N GLU A 10 14.32 10.28 -13.68
CA GLU A 10 12.91 10.59 -13.97
C GLU A 10 12.05 10.94 -12.73
N GLY A 11 12.71 11.52 -11.71
CA GLY A 11 12.10 11.91 -10.46
C GLY A 11 12.43 10.90 -9.36
N THR A 12 13.02 11.39 -8.28
CA THR A 12 13.40 10.53 -7.15
C THR A 12 12.17 9.87 -6.53
N ASN A 13 12.35 8.73 -5.86
CA ASN A 13 11.24 8.07 -5.15
C ASN A 13 10.47 9.03 -4.22
N GLY A 14 11.16 9.98 -3.57
CA GLY A 14 10.51 10.99 -2.73
C GLY A 14 9.61 11.94 -3.53
N ILE A 15 10.05 12.39 -4.71
CA ILE A 15 9.23 13.21 -5.61
C ILE A 15 8.03 12.43 -6.13
N GLN A 16 8.22 11.17 -6.51
CA GLN A 16 7.12 10.30 -6.94
C GLN A 16 6.09 10.09 -5.82
N ALA A 17 6.56 9.91 -4.59
CA ALA A 17 5.70 9.77 -3.43
C ALA A 17 4.91 11.05 -3.10
N LEU A 18 5.56 12.21 -3.18
CA LEU A 18 4.93 13.52 -3.03
C LEU A 18 3.89 13.76 -4.13
N ASP A 19 4.19 13.36 -5.37
CA ASP A 19 3.24 13.48 -6.48
C ASP A 19 1.99 12.62 -6.25
N LEU A 20 2.17 11.38 -5.80
CA LEU A 20 1.07 10.49 -5.45
C LEU A 20 0.20 11.10 -4.34
N ALA A 21 0.81 11.46 -3.20
CA ALA A 21 0.11 11.92 -2.02
C ALA A 21 -0.48 13.33 -2.16
N GLY A 22 0.22 14.25 -2.83
CA GLY A 22 -0.17 15.65 -2.96
C GLY A 22 -1.05 15.95 -4.17
N ARG A 23 -0.88 15.20 -5.27
CA ARG A 23 -1.55 15.53 -6.55
C ARG A 23 -2.46 14.42 -7.06
N LYS A 24 -2.01 13.16 -7.09
CA LYS A 24 -2.76 12.09 -7.79
C LYS A 24 -3.99 11.61 -7.04
N ILE A 25 -3.91 11.49 -5.72
CA ILE A 25 -5.05 10.99 -4.91
C ILE A 25 -6.21 12.00 -4.82
N THR A 26 -5.92 13.30 -4.90
CA THR A 26 -6.92 14.39 -4.87
C THR A 26 -7.42 14.76 -6.26
N GLN A 27 -6.69 14.37 -7.32
CA GLN A 27 -7.04 14.68 -8.70
C GLN A 27 -8.48 14.23 -9.05
N ASN A 28 -9.17 15.04 -9.85
CA ASN A 28 -10.57 14.80 -10.24
C ASN A 28 -11.49 14.59 -9.03
N LEU A 29 -11.26 15.33 -7.93
CA LEU A 29 -12.00 15.20 -6.68
C LEU A 29 -11.98 13.76 -6.14
N GLY A 30 -10.82 13.11 -6.22
CA GLY A 30 -10.59 11.72 -5.80
C GLY A 30 -11.25 10.64 -6.68
N ARG A 31 -11.80 11.01 -7.85
CA ARG A 31 -12.45 10.06 -8.76
C ARG A 31 -11.52 8.93 -9.19
N ASN A 32 -10.25 9.23 -9.48
CA ASN A 32 -9.28 8.22 -9.91
C ASN A 32 -9.03 7.17 -8.81
N LEU A 33 -8.93 7.60 -7.55
CA LEU A 33 -8.78 6.69 -6.43
C LEU A 33 -10.01 5.81 -6.27
N ARG A 34 -11.23 6.34 -6.42
CA ARG A 34 -12.46 5.54 -6.39
C ARG A 34 -12.47 4.44 -7.45
N PHE A 35 -12.07 4.76 -8.69
CA PHE A 35 -11.96 3.77 -9.76
C PHE A 35 -10.94 2.67 -9.45
N LEU A 36 -9.83 3.01 -8.80
CA LEU A 36 -8.85 2.03 -8.38
C LEU A 36 -9.37 1.15 -7.23
N MET A 37 -10.05 1.76 -6.25
CA MET A 37 -10.51 1.06 -5.05
C MET A 37 -11.66 0.10 -5.31
N TRP A 38 -12.50 0.38 -6.33
CA TRP A 38 -13.67 -0.43 -6.63
C TRP A 38 -13.33 -1.90 -6.91
N PRO A 39 -12.43 -2.25 -7.86
CA PRO A 39 -12.03 -3.64 -8.08
C PRO A 39 -11.45 -4.34 -6.85
N LEU A 40 -10.81 -3.62 -5.92
CA LEU A 40 -10.29 -4.22 -4.70
C LEU A 40 -11.44 -4.61 -3.77
N VAL A 41 -12.39 -3.71 -3.55
CA VAL A 41 -13.55 -3.96 -2.68
C VAL A 41 -14.42 -5.07 -3.26
N GLU A 42 -14.69 -5.02 -4.56
CA GLU A 42 -15.45 -6.06 -5.27
C GLU A 42 -14.78 -7.43 -5.12
N PHE A 43 -13.48 -7.54 -5.40
CA PHE A 43 -12.75 -8.78 -5.22
C PHE A 43 -12.79 -9.28 -3.76
N ILE A 44 -12.70 -8.38 -2.78
CA ILE A 44 -12.77 -8.76 -1.37
C ILE A 44 -14.13 -9.37 -1.04
N GLU A 45 -15.23 -8.75 -1.47
CA GLU A 45 -16.57 -9.26 -1.19
C GLU A 45 -16.84 -10.58 -1.93
N GLU A 46 -16.46 -10.71 -3.20
CA GLU A 46 -16.59 -11.96 -3.97
C GLU A 46 -15.87 -13.16 -3.34
N ASN A 47 -14.78 -12.91 -2.61
CA ASN A 47 -13.94 -13.95 -2.01
C ASN A 47 -14.10 -14.01 -0.48
N ARG A 48 -15.11 -13.33 0.08
CA ARG A 48 -15.32 -13.22 1.53
C ARG A 48 -15.65 -14.57 2.18
N ASP A 49 -16.53 -15.33 1.53
CA ASP A 49 -17.10 -16.57 2.06
C ASP A 49 -16.39 -17.83 1.56
N ILE A 50 -15.22 -17.69 0.92
CA ILE A 50 -14.39 -18.79 0.45
C ILE A 50 -13.32 -19.11 1.51
N PRO A 51 -13.42 -20.23 2.25
CA PRO A 51 -12.55 -20.52 3.38
C PRO A 51 -11.05 -20.55 3.02
N GLU A 52 -10.71 -21.11 1.87
CA GLU A 52 -9.33 -21.22 1.38
C GLU A 52 -8.72 -19.86 1.02
N MET A 53 -9.56 -18.87 0.72
CA MET A 53 -9.12 -17.49 0.45
C MET A 53 -8.94 -16.68 1.72
N ALA A 54 -9.43 -17.14 2.88
CA ALA A 54 -9.43 -16.36 4.12
C ALA A 54 -8.03 -15.91 4.54
N GLU A 55 -6.99 -16.70 4.28
CA GLU A 55 -5.61 -16.37 4.62
C GLU A 55 -5.02 -15.18 3.81
N PHE A 56 -5.61 -14.88 2.65
CA PHE A 56 -5.21 -13.77 1.77
C PHE A 56 -6.22 -12.62 1.81
N ASN A 57 -7.52 -12.94 1.83
CA ASN A 57 -8.59 -11.97 1.68
C ASN A 57 -8.79 -11.13 2.95
N LYS A 58 -8.69 -11.74 4.15
CA LYS A 58 -8.78 -11.00 5.42
C LYS A 58 -7.68 -9.94 5.59
N PRO A 59 -6.39 -10.25 5.42
CA PRO A 59 -5.34 -9.22 5.51
C PRO A 59 -5.47 -8.18 4.39
N LEU A 60 -5.85 -8.57 3.18
CA LEU A 60 -6.12 -7.62 2.09
C LEU A 60 -7.23 -6.64 2.48
N HIS A 61 -8.36 -7.13 3.01
CA HIS A 61 -9.46 -6.29 3.47
C HIS A 61 -9.00 -5.28 4.54
N GLN A 62 -8.23 -5.73 5.52
CA GLN A 62 -7.68 -4.85 6.56
C GLN A 62 -6.78 -3.76 5.96
N GLY A 63 -5.87 -4.13 5.06
CA GLY A 63 -4.98 -3.17 4.41
C GLY A 63 -5.71 -2.21 3.46
N VAL A 64 -6.76 -2.66 2.77
CA VAL A 64 -7.60 -1.80 1.92
C VAL A 64 -8.37 -0.78 2.76
N ARG A 65 -8.92 -1.19 3.92
CA ARG A 65 -9.53 -0.25 4.86
C ARG A 65 -8.51 0.73 5.44
N GLY A 66 -7.33 0.25 5.79
CA GLY A 66 -6.23 1.10 6.25
C GLY A 66 -5.80 2.11 5.18
N LEU A 67 -5.74 1.70 3.90
CA LEU A 67 -5.45 2.60 2.78
C LEU A 67 -6.47 3.74 2.69
N GLN A 68 -7.77 3.43 2.81
CA GLN A 68 -8.83 4.45 2.80
C GLN A 68 -8.66 5.46 3.94
N GLN A 69 -8.39 4.97 5.15
CA GLN A 69 -8.18 5.80 6.34
C GLN A 69 -6.94 6.68 6.22
N LEU A 70 -5.81 6.10 5.80
CA LEU A 70 -4.56 6.82 5.60
C LEU A 70 -4.66 7.84 4.48
N THR A 71 -5.36 7.52 3.38
CA THR A 71 -5.63 8.49 2.31
C THR A 71 -6.40 9.68 2.86
N LEU A 72 -7.48 9.46 3.62
CA LEU A 72 -8.26 10.53 4.21
C LEU A 72 -7.43 11.38 5.19
N LEU A 73 -6.57 10.74 5.99
CA LEU A 73 -5.65 11.43 6.87
C LEU A 73 -4.67 12.32 6.09
N MET A 74 -4.02 11.77 5.05
CA MET A 74 -3.07 12.50 4.21
C MET A 74 -3.71 13.70 3.52
N VAL A 75 -4.94 13.55 3.02
CA VAL A 75 -5.68 14.65 2.39
C VAL A 75 -6.10 15.70 3.43
N SER A 76 -6.72 15.29 4.54
CA SER A 76 -7.24 16.23 5.54
C SER A 76 -6.13 17.04 6.22
N GLN A 77 -5.03 16.41 6.60
CA GLN A 77 -3.90 17.08 7.26
C GLN A 77 -2.98 17.78 6.25
N GLY A 78 -2.81 17.20 5.06
CA GLY A 78 -1.91 17.73 4.03
C GLY A 78 -2.40 19.01 3.36
N MET A 79 -3.72 19.24 3.27
CA MET A 79 -4.28 20.46 2.67
C MET A 79 -3.88 21.75 3.40
N GLY A 80 -3.68 21.69 4.72
CA GLY A 80 -3.27 22.83 5.54
C GLY A 80 -1.82 22.78 6.02
N ASN A 81 -1.11 21.66 5.81
CA ASN A 81 0.22 21.45 6.35
C ASN A 81 1.11 20.63 5.39
N PRO A 82 1.96 21.32 4.59
CA PRO A 82 2.90 20.66 3.68
C PRO A 82 3.90 19.73 4.40
N HIS A 83 4.27 20.01 5.65
CA HIS A 83 5.20 19.17 6.41
C HIS A 83 4.57 17.81 6.75
N PHE A 84 3.28 17.78 7.09
CA PHE A 84 2.57 16.52 7.30
C PHE A 84 2.60 15.65 6.05
N LEU A 85 2.28 16.25 4.90
CA LEU A 85 2.27 15.53 3.63
C LEU A 85 3.67 15.02 3.26
N ALA A 86 4.70 15.85 3.42
CA ALA A 86 6.07 15.47 3.12
C ALA A 86 6.60 14.37 4.03
N ALA A 87 6.33 14.44 5.33
CA ALA A 87 6.75 13.42 6.30
C ALA A 87 6.12 12.05 6.01
N GLY A 88 4.84 12.01 5.63
CA GLY A 88 4.13 10.75 5.38
C GLY A 88 4.20 10.21 3.95
N ALA A 89 4.64 11.02 2.97
CA ALA A 89 4.48 10.69 1.55
C ALA A 89 5.15 9.36 1.14
N THR A 90 6.40 9.15 1.56
CA THR A 90 7.19 7.97 1.15
C THR A 90 6.60 6.69 1.75
N ASP A 91 6.25 6.71 3.03
CA ASP A 91 5.62 5.58 3.71
C ASP A 91 4.24 5.29 3.15
N TYR A 92 3.46 6.34 2.85
CA TYR A 92 2.15 6.20 2.20
C TYR A 92 2.28 5.56 0.81
N CYS A 93 3.25 5.99 -0.01
CA CYS A 93 3.51 5.40 -1.31
C CYS A 93 3.88 3.92 -1.21
N ARG A 94 4.69 3.55 -0.21
CA ARG A 94 5.06 2.15 0.04
C ARG A 94 3.89 1.32 0.54
N TYR A 95 3.07 1.87 1.45
CA TYR A 95 1.84 1.25 1.93
C TYR A 95 0.92 0.96 0.74
N PHE A 96 0.67 1.96 -0.09
CA PHE A 96 -0.15 1.85 -1.30
C PHE A 96 0.35 0.73 -2.23
N GLY A 97 1.66 0.70 -2.51
CA GLY A 97 2.28 -0.35 -3.33
C GLY A 97 2.09 -1.75 -2.74
N ASN A 98 2.25 -1.91 -1.43
CA ASN A 98 2.01 -3.18 -0.75
C ASN A 98 0.55 -3.65 -0.87
N ILE A 99 -0.44 -2.74 -0.81
CA ILE A 99 -1.86 -3.09 -1.05
C ILE A 99 -2.07 -3.58 -2.49
N MET A 100 -1.49 -2.90 -3.48
CA MET A 100 -1.62 -3.31 -4.88
C MET A 100 -0.97 -4.68 -5.14
N LEU A 101 0.21 -4.93 -4.55
CA LEU A 101 0.86 -6.24 -4.63
C LEU A 101 0.05 -7.33 -3.92
N ALA A 102 -0.50 -7.05 -2.74
CA ALA A 102 -1.36 -7.97 -2.02
C ALA A 102 -2.60 -8.35 -2.84
N TYR A 103 -3.22 -7.36 -3.50
CA TYR A 103 -4.36 -7.60 -4.38
C TYR A 103 -3.97 -8.55 -5.54
N MET A 104 -2.85 -8.30 -6.21
CA MET A 104 -2.38 -9.20 -7.29
C MET A 104 -2.03 -10.60 -6.78
N TRP A 105 -1.40 -10.72 -5.62
CA TRP A 105 -1.12 -12.02 -4.99
C TRP A 105 -2.40 -12.77 -4.63
N ALA A 106 -3.41 -12.09 -4.07
CA ALA A 106 -4.69 -12.69 -3.76
C ALA A 106 -5.44 -13.16 -5.02
N LYS A 107 -5.40 -12.38 -6.12
CA LYS A 107 -5.96 -12.80 -7.41
C LYS A 107 -5.28 -14.06 -7.95
N MET A 108 -3.94 -14.11 -7.92
CA MET A 108 -3.20 -15.30 -8.32
C MET A 108 -3.53 -16.50 -7.43
N ALA A 109 -3.59 -16.30 -6.11
CA ALA A 109 -3.95 -17.34 -5.16
C ALA A 109 -5.34 -17.92 -5.44
N ARG A 110 -6.32 -17.05 -5.75
CA ARG A 110 -7.69 -17.47 -6.08
C ARG A 110 -7.73 -18.46 -7.25
N VAL A 111 -6.96 -18.18 -8.31
CA VAL A 111 -6.84 -19.07 -9.48
C VAL A 111 -6.11 -20.35 -9.10
N CYS A 112 -5.03 -20.26 -8.32
CA CYS A 112 -4.20 -21.42 -7.97
C CYS A 112 -4.88 -22.41 -7.02
N ILE A 113 -5.75 -21.94 -6.11
CA ILE A 113 -6.52 -22.80 -5.20
C ILE A 113 -7.41 -23.78 -5.99
N GLN A 114 -7.90 -23.38 -7.17
CA GLN A 114 -8.74 -24.23 -8.02
C GLN A 114 -7.95 -25.29 -8.81
N ARG A 115 -6.60 -25.28 -8.74
CA ARG A 115 -5.70 -26.14 -9.53
C ARG A 115 -4.59 -26.74 -8.67
N PRO A 116 -4.93 -27.58 -7.67
CA PRO A 116 -3.99 -28.05 -6.67
C PRO A 116 -2.88 -28.97 -7.21
N ASP A 117 -3.10 -29.64 -8.35
CA ASP A 117 -2.21 -30.69 -8.84
C ASP A 117 -0.97 -30.20 -9.62
N SER A 118 -0.83 -28.88 -9.79
CA SER A 118 0.26 -28.30 -10.56
C SER A 118 1.34 -27.71 -9.66
N GLU A 119 2.57 -28.19 -9.80
CA GLU A 119 3.74 -27.68 -9.06
C GLU A 119 3.89 -26.15 -9.18
N PHE A 120 3.61 -25.58 -10.35
CA PHE A 120 3.63 -24.13 -10.56
C PHE A 120 2.58 -23.40 -9.71
N HIS A 121 1.35 -23.92 -9.65
CA HIS A 121 0.27 -23.31 -8.86
C HIS A 121 0.55 -23.45 -7.36
N GLN A 122 1.11 -24.58 -6.92
CA GLN A 122 1.57 -24.78 -5.54
C GLN A 122 2.69 -23.79 -5.18
N ALA A 123 3.68 -23.61 -6.05
CA ALA A 123 4.76 -22.63 -5.84
C ALA A 123 4.24 -21.19 -5.78
N LYS A 124 3.25 -20.84 -6.61
CA LYS A 124 2.57 -19.52 -6.55
C LYS A 124 1.83 -19.31 -5.25
N LEU A 125 1.11 -20.31 -4.74
CA LEU A 125 0.45 -20.23 -3.44
C LEU A 125 1.46 -20.08 -2.29
N ALA A 126 2.53 -20.87 -2.31
CA ALA A 126 3.61 -20.74 -1.33
C ALA A 126 4.23 -19.33 -1.36
N SER A 127 4.47 -18.78 -2.56
CA SER A 127 5.00 -17.41 -2.73
C SER A 127 4.02 -16.35 -2.19
N ALA A 128 2.73 -16.49 -2.45
CA ALA A 128 1.70 -15.61 -1.90
C ALA A 128 1.71 -15.64 -0.36
N ARG A 129 1.79 -16.84 0.24
CA ARG A 129 1.89 -16.99 1.70
C ARG A 129 3.13 -16.31 2.26
N VAL A 130 4.29 -16.47 1.63
CA VAL A 130 5.51 -15.75 2.05
C VAL A 130 5.30 -14.25 1.99
N PHE A 131 4.73 -13.71 0.91
CA PHE A 131 4.43 -12.28 0.80
C PHE A 131 3.51 -11.82 1.94
N PHE A 132 2.37 -12.47 2.13
CA PHE A 132 1.39 -12.08 3.16
C PHE A 132 1.89 -12.25 4.60
N LYS A 133 2.77 -13.22 4.85
CA LYS A 133 3.28 -13.50 6.21
C LYS A 133 4.60 -12.81 6.56
N ARG A 134 5.42 -12.44 5.57
CA ARG A 134 6.78 -11.92 5.80
C ARG A 134 7.02 -10.52 5.27
N ILE A 135 6.29 -10.08 4.26
CA ILE A 135 6.49 -8.76 3.62
C ILE A 135 5.33 -7.84 3.96
N TYR A 136 4.11 -8.28 3.70
CA TYR A 136 2.90 -7.49 3.90
C TYR A 136 2.69 -6.93 5.32
N PRO A 137 3.10 -7.61 6.42
CA PRO A 137 2.98 -7.04 7.76
C PRO A 137 3.69 -5.70 7.97
N GLU A 138 4.65 -5.34 7.10
CA GLU A 138 5.27 -4.00 7.07
C GLU A 138 4.24 -2.87 6.99
N THR A 139 3.08 -3.12 6.35
CA THR A 139 1.98 -2.15 6.26
C THR A 139 1.51 -1.65 7.63
N VAL A 140 1.60 -2.47 8.69
CA VAL A 140 1.24 -2.06 10.06
C VAL A 140 2.20 -0.99 10.57
N ALA A 141 3.50 -1.20 10.40
CA ALA A 141 4.52 -0.23 10.81
C ALA A 141 4.41 1.06 9.98
N LEU A 142 4.24 0.94 8.66
CA LEU A 142 4.06 2.09 7.77
C LEU A 142 2.84 2.93 8.17
N ALA A 143 1.71 2.30 8.50
CA ALA A 143 0.52 3.00 8.97
C ALA A 143 0.80 3.80 10.24
N ALA A 144 1.49 3.20 11.21
CA ALA A 144 1.87 3.87 12.45
C ALA A 144 2.80 5.07 12.21
N THR A 145 3.80 4.93 11.32
CA THR A 145 4.71 6.01 10.96
C THR A 145 3.97 7.17 10.31
N ILE A 146 3.07 6.90 9.35
CA ILE A 146 2.26 7.95 8.70
C ILE A 146 1.39 8.68 9.72
N GLN A 147 0.77 7.94 10.65
CA GLN A 147 -0.10 8.48 11.69
C GLN A 147 0.64 9.35 12.71
N SER A 148 1.95 9.09 12.93
CA SER A 148 2.77 9.90 13.85
C SER A 148 2.97 11.35 13.37
N GLY A 149 2.78 11.59 12.07
CA GLY A 149 2.89 12.93 11.48
C GLY A 149 4.30 13.50 11.50
N HIS A 150 4.40 14.80 11.28
CA HIS A 150 5.67 15.50 11.09
C HIS A 150 6.28 16.06 12.37
N LYS A 151 5.49 16.23 13.44
CA LYS A 151 5.84 17.04 14.61
C LYS A 151 7.24 16.71 15.16
N HIS A 152 7.49 15.44 15.48
CA HIS A 152 8.76 15.01 16.07
C HIS A 152 9.94 15.08 15.10
N LEU A 153 9.70 14.98 13.78
CA LEU A 153 10.73 15.17 12.77
C LEU A 153 11.11 16.65 12.66
N MET A 154 10.13 17.55 12.69
CA MET A 154 10.37 19.00 12.55
C MET A 154 10.88 19.65 13.84
N GLU A 155 10.60 19.05 15.01
CA GLU A 155 11.12 19.49 16.31
C GLU A 155 12.54 18.96 16.60
N TYR A 156 13.07 18.03 15.79
CA TYR A 156 14.40 17.47 16.04
C TYR A 156 15.48 18.54 15.89
N PRO A 157 16.38 18.73 16.88
CA PRO A 157 17.42 19.75 16.80
C PRO A 157 18.41 19.45 15.67
N GLU A 158 18.44 20.31 14.65
CA GLU A 158 19.31 20.15 13.48
C GLU A 158 20.79 20.09 13.86
N ALA A 159 21.21 20.86 14.89
CA ALA A 159 22.58 20.85 15.41
C ALA A 159 23.02 19.51 16.03
N MET A 160 22.09 18.55 16.20
CA MET A 160 22.33 17.20 16.74
C MET A 160 22.18 16.10 15.66
N MET A 161 22.07 16.45 14.38
CA MET A 161 22.15 15.51 13.24
C MET A 161 23.60 15.34 12.77
#